data_AF-A0A0S8J577-F1
#
_entry.id   AF-A0A0S8J577-F1
#
_cell.length_a   1.000
_cell.length_b   1.000
_cell.length_c   1.000
_cell.angle_alpha   90.00
_cell.angle_beta   90.00
_cell.angle_gamma   90.00
#
_symmetry.space_group_name_H-M   'P 1'
#
loop_
_entity.id
_entity.type
_entity.pdbx_description
1 polymer ?
#
loop_
_entity_poly.entity_id
_entity_poly.type
_entity_poly.pdbx_seq_one_letter_code
_entity_poly.pdbx_strand_id
1 'polypeptide(L)'
;MDCAKAEGDFAVARRERRARKSPNFDALCFHAQQGVEKWMKAILIHLQEIPPRTHDLLVLSERLSKACPAWFWPHEELRLVSRAAVTYRYPGETATRNEAGGILRL
;
A
#
# COMPACT_ATOMS: atom_id res chain seq x y z
N MET A 1 -9.51 11.34 11.26
CA MET A 1 -8.61 10.67 10.28
C MET A 1 -8.95 9.19 10.36
N ASP A 2 -9.56 8.66 9.30
CA ASP A 2 -10.44 7.49 9.42
C ASP A 2 -9.70 6.20 9.04
N CYS A 3 -9.15 5.48 10.03
CA CYS A 3 -8.56 4.16 9.85
C CYS A 3 -9.51 3.19 9.14
N ALA A 4 -10.83 3.39 9.27
CA ALA A 4 -11.85 2.58 8.59
C ALA A 4 -11.68 2.54 7.06
N LYS A 5 -11.17 3.62 6.45
CA LYS A 5 -10.90 3.63 5.00
C LYS A 5 -9.71 2.73 4.64
N ALA A 6 -8.63 2.80 5.41
CA ALA A 6 -7.48 1.91 5.23
C ALA A 6 -7.87 0.44 5.44
N GLU A 7 -8.70 0.17 6.46
CA GLU A 7 -9.24 -1.17 6.73
C GLU A 7 -10.11 -1.68 5.58
N GLY A 8 -10.93 -0.81 4.99
CA GLY A 8 -11.73 -1.12 3.81
C GLY A 8 -10.86 -1.55 2.62
N ASP A 9 -9.78 -0.82 2.35
CA ASP A 9 -8.82 -1.19 1.31
C ASP A 9 -8.14 -2.54 1.60
N PHE A 10 -7.66 -2.76 2.81
CA PHE A 10 -7.08 -4.06 3.19
C PHE A 10 -8.09 -5.20 3.10
N ALA A 11 -9.36 -4.95 3.40
CA ALA A 11 -10.42 -5.95 3.25
C ALA A 11 -10.60 -6.37 1.78
N VAL A 12 -10.59 -5.41 0.84
CA VAL A 12 -10.67 -5.72 -0.60
C VAL A 12 -9.43 -6.47 -1.07
N ALA A 13 -8.23 -6.00 -0.74
CA ALA A 13 -6.98 -6.68 -1.10
C ALA A 13 -6.94 -8.13 -0.57
N ARG A 14 -7.40 -8.37 0.66
CA ARG A 14 -7.51 -9.73 1.24
C ARG A 14 -8.54 -10.60 0.54
N ARG A 15 -9.66 -10.04 0.06
CA ARG A 15 -10.68 -10.77 -0.70
C ARG A 15 -10.11 -11.24 -2.04
N GLU A 16 -9.49 -10.33 -2.79
CA GLU A 16 -8.89 -10.67 -4.09
C GLU A 16 -7.77 -11.70 -3.97
N ARG A 17 -6.94 -11.61 -2.91
CA ARG A 17 -5.90 -12.62 -2.65
C ARG A 17 -6.48 -14.02 -2.43
N ARG A 18 -7.65 -14.10 -1.79
CA ARG A 18 -8.31 -15.38 -1.45
C ARG A 18 -9.20 -15.92 -2.56
N ALA A 19 -9.50 -15.10 -3.57
CA ALA A 19 -10.36 -15.49 -4.68
C ALA A 19 -9.72 -16.65 -5.45
N ARG A 20 -10.42 -17.79 -5.49
CA ARG A 20 -9.96 -18.99 -6.21
C ARG A 20 -10.36 -18.97 -7.69
N LYS A 21 -11.38 -18.19 -8.04
CA LYS A 21 -11.91 -18.05 -9.40
C LYS A 21 -11.75 -16.59 -9.82
N SER A 22 -11.03 -16.36 -10.91
CA SER A 22 -10.81 -15.04 -11.53
C SER A 22 -10.41 -13.93 -10.54
N PRO A 23 -9.31 -14.08 -9.77
CA PRO A 23 -8.82 -13.03 -8.89
C PRO A 23 -8.46 -11.78 -9.70
N ASN A 24 -8.81 -10.59 -9.20
CA ASN A 24 -8.37 -9.33 -9.75
C ASN A 24 -7.12 -8.83 -9.01
N PHE A 25 -5.94 -9.19 -9.54
CA PHE A 25 -4.67 -8.81 -8.93
C PHE A 25 -4.37 -7.31 -9.04
N ASP A 26 -4.95 -6.63 -10.02
CA ASP A 26 -4.79 -5.19 -10.20
C ASP A 26 -5.52 -4.46 -9.07
N ALA A 27 -6.75 -4.89 -8.77
CA ALA A 27 -7.52 -4.41 -7.63
C ALA A 27 -6.82 -4.74 -6.30
N LEU A 28 -6.24 -5.95 -6.17
CA LEU A 28 -5.45 -6.32 -4.99
C LEU A 28 -4.30 -5.33 -4.78
N CYS A 29 -3.47 -5.09 -5.80
CA CYS A 29 -2.30 -4.22 -5.69
C CYS A 29 -2.69 -2.76 -5.42
N PHE A 30 -3.73 -2.28 -6.11
CA PHE A 30 -4.26 -0.93 -5.90
C PHE A 30 -4.74 -0.73 -4.46
N HIS A 31 -5.58 -1.64 -3.95
CA HIS A 31 -6.10 -1.53 -2.59
C HIS A 31 -5.02 -1.78 -1.53
N ALA A 32 -4.03 -2.65 -1.79
CA ALA A 32 -2.91 -2.82 -0.88
C ALA A 32 -2.12 -1.50 -0.71
N GLN A 33 -1.75 -0.84 -1.81
CA GLN A 33 -1.05 0.46 -1.74
C GLN A 33 -1.90 1.53 -1.06
N GLN A 34 -3.20 1.61 -1.40
CA GLN A 34 -4.10 2.58 -0.79
C GLN A 34 -4.28 2.37 0.72
N GLY A 35 -4.36 1.11 1.17
CA GLY A 35 -4.40 0.78 2.59
C GLY A 35 -3.15 1.24 3.33
N VAL A 36 -1.96 0.93 2.79
CA VAL A 36 -0.67 1.35 3.37
C VAL A 36 -0.56 2.88 3.39
N GLU A 37 -0.87 3.56 2.27
CA GLU A 37 -0.81 5.02 2.17
C GLU A 37 -1.69 5.70 3.23
N LYS A 38 -2.95 5.28 3.34
CA LYS A 38 -3.90 5.85 4.28
C LYS A 38 -3.48 5.60 5.73
N TRP A 39 -2.96 4.42 6.03
CA TRP A 39 -2.43 4.09 7.35
C TRP A 39 -1.22 4.95 7.71
N MET A 40 -0.23 5.08 6.81
CA MET A 40 0.95 5.94 7.02
C MET A 40 0.55 7.40 7.24
N LYS A 41 -0.38 7.92 6.44
CA LYS A 41 -0.91 9.28 6.62
C LYS A 41 -1.62 9.42 7.97
N ALA A 42 -2.33 8.39 8.43
CA ALA A 42 -3.02 8.41 9.71
C ALA A 42 -2.03 8.51 10.87
N ILE A 43 -0.89 7.81 10.79
CA ILE A 43 0.19 7.93 11.77
C ILE A 43 0.78 9.34 11.75
N LEU A 44 1.08 9.92 10.58
CA LEU A 44 1.57 11.31 10.50
C LEU A 44 0.61 12.28 11.21
N ILE A 45 -0.69 12.15 10.95
CA ILE A 45 -1.70 13.00 11.62
C ILE A 45 -1.75 12.75 13.13
N HIS A 46 -1.63 11.51 13.57
CA HIS A 46 -1.56 11.19 15.01
C HIS A 46 -0.35 11.88 15.66
N LEU A 47 0.79 11.92 14.95
CA LEU A 47 2.01 12.63 15.36
C LEU A 47 1.94 14.15 15.16
N GLN A 48 0.77 14.71 14.85
CA GLN A 48 0.56 16.15 14.59
C GLN A 48 1.31 16.70 13.36
N GLU A 49 1.69 15.84 12.42
CA GLU A 49 2.28 16.20 11.14
C GLU A 49 1.21 16.30 10.05
N ILE A 50 1.33 17.30 9.16
CA ILE A 50 0.44 17.41 7.99
C ILE A 50 0.99 16.50 6.88
N PRO A 51 0.28 15.42 6.50
CA PRO A 51 0.79 14.51 5.48
C PRO A 51 0.85 15.22 4.12
N PRO A 52 1.94 15.05 3.36
CA PRO A 52 2.05 15.63 2.02
C PRO A 52 0.98 15.02 1.08
N ARG A 53 0.53 15.82 0.12
CA ARG A 53 -0.37 15.35 -0.95
C ARG A 53 0.39 14.54 -1.99
N THR A 54 0.74 13.31 -1.63
CA THR A 54 1.46 12.34 -2.47
C THR A 54 0.85 10.94 -2.32
N HIS A 55 1.09 10.08 -3.32
CA HIS A 55 0.84 8.64 -3.28
C HIS A 55 2.12 7.82 -3.13
N ASP A 56 3.28 8.49 -3.11
CA ASP A 56 4.58 7.85 -2.95
C ASP A 56 4.80 7.44 -1.49
N LEU A 57 4.82 6.13 -1.25
CA LEU A 57 5.02 5.56 0.08
C LEU A 57 6.43 5.84 0.62
N LEU A 58 7.44 5.99 -0.24
CA LEU A 58 8.79 6.32 0.19
C LEU A 58 8.82 7.72 0.81
N VAL A 59 8.17 8.69 0.15
CA VAL A 59 8.05 10.06 0.66
C VAL A 59 7.32 10.09 2.00
N LEU A 60 6.27 9.28 2.18
CA LEU A 60 5.57 9.17 3.46
C LEU A 60 6.45 8.53 4.55
N SER A 61 7.25 7.51 4.19
CA SER A 61 8.16 6.83 5.13
C SER A 61 9.28 7.77 5.61
N GLU A 62 9.83 8.59 4.72
CA GLU A 62 10.83 9.62 5.07
C GLU A 62 10.27 10.71 5.99
N ARG A 63 8.96 11.00 5.91
CA ARG A 63 8.30 11.90 6.87
C ARG A 63 8.11 11.22 8.22
N LEU A 64 7.70 9.96 8.22
CA LEU A 64 7.52 9.17 9.43
C LEU A 64 8.82 8.93 10.18
N SER A 65 9.94 8.67 9.50
CA SER A 65 11.24 8.48 10.14
C SER A 65 11.74 9.75 10.85
N LYS A 66 11.37 10.93 10.36
CA LYS A 66 11.68 12.22 11.02
C LYS A 66 10.81 12.47 12.26
N ALA A 67 9.52 12.12 12.18
CA ALA A 67 8.56 12.34 13.26
C ALA A 67 8.59 11.23 14.33
N CYS A 68 9.01 10.02 13.97
CA CYS A 68 9.08 8.83 14.83
C CYS A 68 10.38 8.07 14.54
N PRO A 69 11.43 8.26 15.36
CA PRO A 69 12.72 7.59 15.16
C PRO A 69 12.67 6.05 15.19
N ALA A 70 11.63 5.48 15.82
CA ALA A 70 11.40 4.03 15.84
C ALA A 70 10.75 3.50 14.55
N TRP A 71 10.29 4.39 13.65
CA TRP A 71 9.73 4.00 12.37
C TRP A 71 10.80 3.38 11.48
N PHE A 72 10.52 2.18 10.99
CA PHE A 72 11.36 1.51 10.01
C PHE A 72 10.50 0.72 9.03
N TRP A 73 10.78 0.91 7.75
CA TRP A 73 10.24 0.09 6.68
C TRP A 73 11.25 0.01 5.52
N PRO A 74 11.56 -1.18 4.97
CA PRO A 74 12.49 -1.31 3.86
C PRO A 74 12.07 -0.51 2.62
N HIS A 75 12.95 0.34 2.09
CA HIS A 75 12.63 1.21 0.97
C HIS A 75 12.27 0.43 -0.31
N GLU A 76 12.88 -0.74 -0.52
CA GLU A 76 12.56 -1.63 -1.65
C GLU A 76 11.12 -2.14 -1.60
N GLU A 77 10.58 -2.45 -0.42
CA GLU A 77 9.21 -2.93 -0.26
C GLU A 77 8.21 -1.82 -0.55
N LEU A 78 8.46 -0.60 -0.05
CA LEU A 78 7.61 0.56 -0.33
C LEU A 78 7.58 0.89 -1.82
N ARG A 79 8.74 0.79 -2.49
CA ARG A 79 8.84 0.95 -3.95
C ARG A 79 8.09 -0.14 -4.70
N LEU A 80 8.18 -1.39 -4.24
CA LEU A 80 7.45 -2.51 -4.84
C LEU A 80 5.94 -2.29 -4.76
N VAL A 81 5.41 -1.95 -3.57
CA VAL A 81 3.98 -1.68 -3.36
C VAL A 81 3.51 -0.49 -4.20
N SER A 82 4.30 0.59 -4.24
CA SER A 82 3.98 1.78 -5.04
C SER A 82 3.94 1.47 -6.54
N ARG A 83 4.89 0.67 -7.05
CA ARG A 83 4.92 0.26 -8.46
C ARG A 83 3.80 -0.70 -8.80
N ALA A 84 3.55 -1.71 -7.95
CA ALA A 84 2.50 -2.70 -8.17
C ALA A 84 1.11 -2.03 -8.32
N ALA A 85 0.84 -0.95 -7.60
CA ALA A 85 -0.42 -0.22 -7.76
C ALA A 85 -0.56 0.54 -9.10
N VAL A 86 0.54 0.77 -9.85
CA VAL A 86 0.57 1.54 -11.09
C VAL A 86 0.79 0.64 -12.32
N THR A 87 1.70 -0.32 -12.24
CA THR A 87 2.15 -1.15 -13.37
C THR A 87 1.02 -1.98 -13.97
N TYR A 88 0.10 -2.49 -13.16
CA TYR A 88 -0.96 -3.37 -13.65
C TYR A 88 -2.18 -2.64 -14.24
N ARG A 89 -2.01 -1.36 -14.63
CA ARG A 89 -3.03 -0.57 -15.34
C ARG A 89 -2.81 -0.49 -16.85
N TYR A 90 -1.72 -1.07 -17.36
CA TYR A 90 -1.43 -1.08 -18.80
C TYR A 90 -1.74 -2.45 -19.43
N PRO A 91 -2.54 -2.51 -20.51
CA PRO A 91 -2.88 -3.77 -21.17
C PRO A 91 -1.61 -4.42 -21.75
N GLY A 92 -1.14 -5.50 -21.11
CA GLY A 92 0.05 -6.26 -21.51
C GLY A 92 0.87 -6.85 -20.36
N GLU A 93 0.78 -6.28 -19.15
CA GLU A 93 1.50 -6.75 -17.96
C GLU A 93 0.50 -7.23 -16.90
N THR A 94 0.24 -8.54 -16.86
CA THR A 94 -0.59 -9.16 -15.80
C THR A 94 0.28 -9.55 -14.61
N ALA A 95 -0.08 -9.10 -13.41
CA ALA A 95 0.54 -9.57 -12.17
C ALA A 95 0.41 -11.09 -12.07
N THR A 96 1.54 -11.79 -12.04
CA THR A 96 1.50 -13.25 -11.86
C THR A 96 1.29 -13.59 -10.39
N ARG A 97 0.75 -14.79 -10.11
CA ARG A 97 0.49 -15.28 -8.74
C ARG A 97 1.72 -15.21 -7.82
N ASN A 98 2.93 -15.27 -8.39
CA ASN A 98 4.20 -15.16 -7.64
C ASN A 98 4.52 -13.74 -7.18
N GLU A 99 4.14 -12.70 -7.92
CA GLU A 99 4.40 -11.29 -7.56
C GLU A 99 3.41 -10.77 -6.51
N ALA A 100 2.14 -11.17 -6.61
CA ALA A 100 1.11 -10.83 -5.63
C ALA A 100 1.34 -11.44 -4.22
N GLY A 101 2.12 -12.53 -4.15
CA GLY A 101 2.44 -13.23 -2.89
C GLY A 101 3.39 -12.46 -1.97
N GLY A 102 4.22 -11.58 -2.51
CA GLY A 102 5.17 -10.76 -1.72
C GLY A 102 4.53 -9.53 -1.07
N ILE A 103 3.51 -8.95 -1.72
CA ILE A 103 2.86 -7.68 -1.30
C ILE A 103 2.04 -7.85 0.00
N LEU A 104 1.58 -9.06 0.32
CA LEU A 104 0.69 -9.35 1.45
C LEU A 104 1.36 -10.17 2.57
N ARG A 105 2.69 -10.18 2.63
CA ARG A 105 3.44 -10.62 3.82
C ARG A 105 3.69 -9.48 4.84
N LEU A 106 3.36 -8.25 4.45
CA LEU A 106 3.25 -7.06 5.28
C LEU A 106 2.03 -7.16 6.21
#